data_AF-A0A2V5U7C7-F1
#
_entry.id   AF-A0A2V5U7C7-F1
#
_cell.length_a   1.000
_cell.length_b   1.000
_cell.length_c   1.000
_cell.angle_alpha   90.00
_cell.angle_beta   90.00
_cell.angle_gamma   90.00
#
_symmetry.space_group_name_H-M   'P 1'
#
loop_
_entity.id
_entity.type
_entity.pdbx_description
1 polymer ?
#
loop_
_entity_poly.entity_id
_entity_poly.type
_entity_poly.pdbx_seq_one_letter_code
_entity_poly.pdbx_strand_id
1 'polypeptide(L)'
;DAFRQGLRDLGYVEGKTITIEYRFSEGREDRLRQFISELVHLKVDVILTSGTAVTLATKNATSTVPIVFTAVDDPVAFGLIDSLGRPGGNITGLTSGAGPGLYGKRLEFLKESFPRLSRVAVLWNPDDPGSVINVRGMEAPARSLSLK
;
A
#
# COMPACT_ATOMS: atom_id res chain seq x y z
N ASP A 1 11.05 1.20 -12.40
CA ASP A 1 11.93 0.31 -13.20
C ASP A 1 11.92 -1.15 -12.80
N ALA A 2 12.04 -1.53 -11.52
CA ALA A 2 12.06 -2.94 -11.10
C ALA A 2 10.86 -3.78 -11.57
N PHE A 3 9.64 -3.24 -11.49
CA PHE A 3 8.44 -3.92 -11.98
C PHE A 3 8.52 -4.29 -13.48
N ARG A 4 8.87 -3.30 -14.33
CA ARG A 4 9.03 -3.53 -15.76
C ARG A 4 10.17 -4.49 -16.07
N GLN A 5 11.24 -4.48 -15.27
CA GLN A 5 12.33 -5.44 -15.42
C GLN A 5 11.87 -6.86 -15.11
N GLY A 6 11.20 -7.09 -13.98
CA GLY A 6 10.69 -8.42 -13.63
C GLY A 6 9.70 -8.97 -14.67
N LEU A 7 8.85 -8.10 -15.24
CA LEU A 7 8.01 -8.48 -16.37
C LEU A 7 8.83 -8.92 -17.59
N ARG A 8 9.86 -8.16 -17.96
CA ARG A 8 10.75 -8.51 -19.10
C ARG A 8 11.49 -9.82 -18.86
N ASP A 9 11.97 -10.07 -17.65
CA ASP A 9 12.68 -11.31 -17.29
C ASP A 9 11.76 -12.54 -17.43
N LEU A 10 10.44 -12.34 -17.29
CA LEU A 10 9.40 -13.34 -17.54
C LEU A 10 8.90 -13.36 -19.00
N GLY A 11 9.49 -12.58 -19.90
CA GLY A 11 9.12 -12.49 -21.32
C GLY A 11 8.01 -11.49 -21.65
N TYR A 12 7.51 -10.73 -20.67
CA TYR A 12 6.52 -9.67 -20.89
C TYR A 12 7.21 -8.35 -21.23
N VAL A 13 7.15 -7.95 -22.50
CA VAL A 13 7.83 -6.77 -23.04
C VAL A 13 6.78 -5.75 -23.48
N GLU A 14 6.81 -4.59 -22.83
CA GLU A 14 5.95 -3.44 -23.13
C GLU A 14 6.06 -3.03 -24.61
N GLY A 15 4.90 -2.85 -25.27
CA GLY A 15 4.79 -2.52 -26.69
C GLY A 15 5.02 -3.70 -27.65
N LYS A 16 5.28 -4.91 -27.13
CA LYS A 16 5.45 -6.12 -27.95
C LYS A 16 4.49 -7.24 -27.53
N THR A 17 4.50 -7.62 -26.26
CA THR A 17 3.67 -8.71 -25.73
C THR A 17 2.65 -8.22 -24.70
N ILE A 18 2.87 -7.04 -24.12
CA ILE A 18 1.92 -6.37 -23.21
C ILE A 18 1.87 -4.87 -23.50
N THR A 19 0.79 -4.22 -23.07
CA THR A 19 0.66 -2.76 -23.02
C THR A 19 0.51 -2.34 -21.56
N ILE A 20 1.20 -1.28 -21.14
CA ILE A 20 1.07 -0.73 -19.80
C ILE A 20 0.38 0.62 -19.88
N GLU A 21 -0.89 0.65 -19.46
CA GLU A 21 -1.64 1.88 -19.28
C GLU A 21 -1.30 2.51 -17.92
N TYR A 22 -0.47 3.55 -17.94
CA TYR A 22 -0.03 4.22 -16.72
C TYR A 22 -0.93 5.41 -16.38
N ARG A 23 -1.30 5.54 -15.10
CA ARG A 23 -2.03 6.67 -14.56
C ARG A 23 -1.40 7.10 -13.23
N PHE A 24 -1.18 8.41 -13.07
CA PHE A 24 -0.63 8.98 -11.86
C PHE A 24 -1.47 10.18 -11.42
N SER A 25 -2.08 10.08 -10.24
CA SER A 25 -3.04 11.06 -9.74
C SER A 25 -2.39 12.32 -9.16
N GLU A 26 -1.06 12.35 -8.97
CA GLU A 26 -0.34 13.46 -8.34
C GLU A 26 -0.94 13.85 -6.96
N GLY A 27 -1.44 12.87 -6.22
CA GLY A 27 -2.09 13.08 -4.92
C GLY A 27 -3.51 13.64 -5.00
N ARG A 28 -4.10 13.80 -6.19
CA ARG A 28 -5.48 14.32 -6.33
C ARG A 28 -6.51 13.20 -6.42
N GLU A 29 -7.45 13.17 -5.47
CA GLU A 29 -8.47 12.12 -5.39
C GLU A 29 -9.48 12.13 -6.55
N ASP A 30 -9.83 13.31 -7.06
CA ASP A 30 -10.73 13.47 -8.20
C ASP A 30 -10.19 12.76 -9.44
N ARG A 31 -8.90 12.95 -9.75
CA ARG A 31 -8.22 12.24 -10.83
C ARG A 31 -8.14 10.75 -10.59
N LEU A 32 -7.92 10.33 -9.34
CA LEU A 32 -7.83 8.93 -9.00
C LEU A 32 -9.11 8.19 -9.41
N ARG A 33 -10.27 8.71 -9.05
CA ARG A 33 -11.57 8.12 -9.43
C ARG A 33 -11.75 8.07 -10.95
N GLN A 34 -11.39 9.14 -11.65
CA GLN A 34 -11.45 9.19 -13.11
C GLN A 34 -10.55 8.11 -13.74
N PHE A 35 -9.30 8.00 -13.29
CA PHE A 35 -8.32 7.06 -13.85
C PHE A 35 -8.69 5.60 -13.58
N ILE A 36 -9.22 5.29 -12.41
CA ILE A 36 -9.73 3.95 -12.12
C ILE A 36 -10.87 3.61 -13.08
N SER A 37 -11.82 4.54 -13.28
CA SER A 37 -12.91 4.35 -14.23
C SER A 37 -12.38 4.13 -15.65
N GLU A 38 -11.44 4.95 -16.13
CA GLU A 38 -10.82 4.78 -17.45
C GLU A 38 -10.20 3.39 -17.62
N LEU A 39 -9.41 2.91 -16.63
CA LEU A 39 -8.76 1.60 -16.70
C LEU A 39 -9.78 0.45 -16.74
N VAL A 40 -10.87 0.55 -15.96
CA VAL A 40 -11.96 -0.44 -16.00
C VAL A 40 -12.66 -0.43 -17.36
N HIS A 41 -12.92 0.74 -17.94
CA HIS A 41 -13.55 0.85 -19.27
C HIS A 41 -12.64 0.38 -20.41
N LEU A 42 -11.32 0.53 -20.28
CA LEU A 42 -10.33 -0.02 -21.20
C LEU A 42 -10.26 -1.55 -21.17
N LYS A 43 -10.94 -2.19 -20.22
CA LYS A 43 -10.98 -3.65 -20.05
C LYS A 43 -9.57 -4.26 -19.96
N VAL A 44 -8.70 -3.63 -19.16
CA VAL A 44 -7.37 -4.15 -18.89
C VAL A 44 -7.44 -5.54 -18.22
N ASP A 45 -6.45 -6.39 -18.46
CA ASP A 45 -6.42 -7.75 -17.92
C ASP A 45 -6.09 -7.78 -16.42
N VAL A 46 -5.31 -6.81 -15.94
CA VAL A 46 -4.88 -6.68 -14.52
C VAL A 46 -4.68 -5.20 -14.20
N ILE A 47 -5.11 -4.77 -13.00
CA ILE A 47 -4.80 -3.44 -12.46
C ILE A 47 -3.75 -3.56 -11.37
N LEU A 48 -2.61 -2.89 -11.56
CA LEU A 48 -1.61 -2.70 -10.52
C LEU A 48 -1.90 -1.42 -9.74
N THR A 49 -2.02 -1.50 -8.42
CA THR A 49 -2.20 -0.35 -7.52
C THR A 49 -1.00 -0.19 -6.60
N SER A 50 -0.76 1.05 -6.14
CA SER A 50 0.26 1.35 -5.13
C SER A 50 -0.32 2.25 -4.05
N GLY A 51 -0.31 1.78 -2.80
CA GLY A 51 -0.86 2.49 -1.65
C GLY A 51 -2.29 2.09 -1.28
N THR A 52 -2.58 2.11 0.02
CA THR A 52 -3.85 1.71 0.63
C THR A 52 -5.07 2.41 0.02
N ALA A 53 -5.06 3.74 -0.07
CA ALA A 53 -6.21 4.52 -0.57
C ALA A 53 -6.57 4.19 -2.03
N VAL A 54 -5.57 4.03 -2.89
CA VAL A 54 -5.75 3.69 -4.32
C VAL A 54 -6.31 2.27 -4.46
N THR A 55 -5.79 1.31 -3.70
CA THR A 55 -6.28 -0.07 -3.74
C THR A 55 -7.73 -0.18 -3.25
N LEU A 56 -8.09 0.53 -2.18
CA LEU A 56 -9.48 0.60 -1.68
C LEU A 56 -10.43 1.21 -2.72
N ALA A 57 -10.04 2.32 -3.33
CA ALA A 57 -10.85 2.96 -4.37
C ALA A 57 -11.03 2.04 -5.58
N THR A 58 -9.98 1.30 -5.97
CA THR A 58 -10.02 0.36 -7.10
C THR A 58 -10.92 -0.84 -6.81
N LYS A 59 -10.83 -1.41 -5.59
CA LYS A 59 -11.73 -2.48 -5.12
C LYS A 59 -13.21 -2.08 -5.24
N ASN A 60 -13.54 -0.84 -4.90
CA ASN A 60 -14.92 -0.35 -4.98
C ASN A 60 -15.41 -0.14 -6.42
N ALA A 61 -14.50 0.06 -7.37
CA ALA A 61 -14.83 0.28 -8.78
C ALA A 61 -14.97 -1.03 -9.57
N THR A 62 -14.34 -2.13 -9.13
CA THR A 62 -14.43 -3.41 -9.83
C THR A 62 -14.19 -4.60 -8.90
N SER A 63 -15.01 -5.63 -9.07
CA SER A 63 -14.87 -6.95 -8.44
C SER A 63 -14.45 -8.04 -9.43
N THR A 64 -14.26 -7.70 -10.71
CA THR A 64 -14.02 -8.67 -11.78
C THR A 64 -12.62 -8.57 -12.36
N VAL A 65 -12.06 -7.38 -12.47
CA VAL A 65 -10.68 -7.20 -12.96
C VAL A 65 -9.73 -7.58 -11.82
N PRO A 66 -8.75 -8.48 -12.03
CA PRO A 66 -7.73 -8.79 -11.04
C PRO A 66 -6.97 -7.53 -10.60
N ILE A 67 -6.84 -7.33 -9.29
CA ILE A 67 -6.11 -6.22 -8.68
C ILE A 67 -4.86 -6.80 -8.01
N VAL A 68 -3.69 -6.34 -8.45
CA VAL A 68 -2.42 -6.57 -7.76
C VAL A 68 -2.06 -5.28 -7.03
N PHE A 69 -1.88 -5.33 -5.72
CA PHE A 69 -1.46 -4.15 -4.94
C PHE A 69 0.02 -4.20 -4.55
N THR A 70 0.57 -3.02 -4.33
CA THR A 70 1.86 -2.80 -3.68
C THR A 70 1.70 -1.72 -2.63
N ALA A 71 2.58 -1.70 -1.63
CA ALA A 71 2.62 -0.64 -0.62
C ALA A 71 1.30 -0.41 0.14
N VAL A 72 0.51 -1.47 0.35
CA VAL A 72 -0.62 -1.47 1.28
C VAL A 72 -0.08 -1.86 2.66
N ASP A 73 -0.50 -1.17 3.72
CA ASP A 73 0.04 -1.42 5.07
C ASP A 73 -0.53 -2.69 5.71
N ASP A 74 -1.85 -2.85 5.71
CA ASP A 74 -2.52 -4.02 6.28
C ASP A 74 -3.74 -4.43 5.42
N PRO A 75 -3.53 -5.25 4.38
CA PRO A 75 -4.60 -5.60 3.45
C PRO A 75 -5.71 -6.44 4.09
N VAL A 76 -5.44 -7.13 5.21
CA VAL A 76 -6.46 -7.90 5.95
C VAL A 76 -7.30 -6.96 6.80
N ALA A 77 -6.67 -6.05 7.56
CA ALA A 77 -7.41 -5.07 8.38
C ALA A 77 -8.29 -4.13 7.55
N PHE A 78 -7.87 -3.81 6.33
CA PHE A 78 -8.68 -3.02 5.38
C PHE A 78 -9.72 -3.84 4.62
N GLY A 79 -9.81 -5.16 4.87
CA GLY A 79 -10.75 -6.06 4.18
C GLY A 79 -10.51 -6.12 2.68
N LEU A 80 -9.29 -5.87 2.22
CA LEU A 80 -8.90 -6.04 0.82
C LEU A 80 -8.77 -7.52 0.47
N ILE A 81 -8.34 -8.34 1.44
CA ILE A 81 -8.15 -9.78 1.32
C ILE A 81 -8.54 -10.49 2.64
N ASP A 82 -8.90 -11.78 2.57
CA ASP A 82 -9.26 -12.57 3.74
C ASP A 82 -8.05 -12.93 4.62
N SER A 83 -6.93 -13.26 3.98
CA SER A 83 -5.68 -13.60 4.67
C SER A 83 -4.47 -13.47 3.72
N LEU A 84 -3.28 -13.35 4.30
CA LEU A 84 -2.03 -13.28 3.51
C LEU A 84 -1.75 -14.57 2.72
N GLY A 85 -2.04 -15.74 3.31
CA GLY A 85 -1.80 -17.03 2.66
C GLY A 85 -2.87 -17.39 1.63
N ARG A 86 -4.08 -16.85 1.78
CA ARG A 86 -5.24 -17.10 0.91
C ARG A 86 -6.09 -15.83 0.81
N PRO A 87 -5.92 -15.02 -0.25
CA PRO A 87 -6.59 -13.73 -0.35
C PRO A 87 -8.12 -13.77 -0.52
N GLY A 88 -8.68 -14.85 -1.09
CA GLY A 88 -10.13 -15.09 -1.11
C GLY A 88 -10.95 -14.40 -2.23
N GLY A 89 -10.33 -13.54 -3.05
CA GLY A 89 -11.04 -12.82 -4.12
C GLY A 89 -10.16 -12.46 -5.31
N ASN A 90 -10.52 -11.39 -6.05
CA ASN A 90 -9.78 -10.88 -7.20
C ASN A 90 -8.58 -9.98 -6.81
N ILE A 91 -8.26 -9.87 -5.52
CA ILE A 91 -7.23 -8.96 -5.01
C ILE A 91 -6.09 -9.75 -4.40
N THR A 92 -4.85 -9.41 -4.76
CA THR A 92 -3.61 -9.96 -4.18
C THR A 92 -2.50 -8.91 -4.24
N GLY A 93 -1.32 -9.16 -3.68
CA GLY A 93 -0.23 -8.22 -3.80
C GLY A 93 0.86 -8.33 -2.76
N LEU A 94 1.61 -7.24 -2.63
CA LEU A 94 2.72 -7.06 -1.70
C LEU A 94 2.37 -5.99 -0.67
N THR A 95 2.32 -6.39 0.59
CA THR A 95 2.20 -5.44 1.70
C THR A 95 3.55 -4.77 1.99
N SER A 96 3.54 -3.47 2.26
CA SER A 96 4.72 -2.74 2.79
C SER A 96 4.72 -2.70 4.31
N GLY A 97 3.58 -2.97 4.95
CA GLY A 97 3.52 -3.07 6.39
C GLY A 97 4.03 -4.45 6.81
N ALA A 98 5.08 -4.48 7.63
CA ALA A 98 5.43 -5.69 8.38
C ALA A 98 4.49 -5.87 9.61
N GLY A 99 3.23 -5.43 9.48
CA GLY A 99 2.31 -5.21 10.58
C GLY A 99 2.76 -4.09 11.54
N PRO A 100 2.04 -3.87 12.65
CA PRO A 100 2.36 -2.85 13.65
C PRO A 100 3.77 -2.99 14.27
N GLY A 101 4.39 -4.17 14.19
CA GLY A 101 5.70 -4.45 14.78
C GLY A 101 6.86 -3.64 14.20
N LEU A 102 6.87 -3.35 12.89
CA LEU A 102 7.98 -2.61 12.27
C LEU A 102 8.06 -1.15 12.74
N TYR A 103 6.91 -0.53 12.98
CA TYR A 103 6.85 0.86 13.43
C TYR A 103 7.33 1.00 14.87
N GLY A 104 7.01 0.03 15.74
CA GLY A 104 7.63 -0.08 17.05
C GLY A 104 9.15 -0.24 16.98
N LYS A 105 9.65 -1.07 16.06
CA LYS A 105 11.09 -1.28 15.91
C LYS A 105 11.84 -0.02 15.48
N ARG A 106 11.20 0.87 14.70
CA ARG A 106 11.77 2.19 14.37
C ARG A 106 11.94 3.07 15.60
N LEU A 107 10.98 3.03 16.53
CA LEU A 107 11.09 3.75 17.81
C LEU A 107 12.18 3.15 18.70
N GLU A 108 12.29 1.82 18.75
CA GLU A 108 13.37 1.13 19.46
C GLU A 108 14.74 1.58 18.93
N PHE A 109 14.93 1.56 17.62
CA PHE A 109 16.18 1.97 16.98
C PHE A 109 16.53 3.45 17.26
N LEU A 110 15.52 4.34 17.25
CA LEU A 110 15.71 5.73 17.65
C LEU A 110 16.14 5.87 19.11
N LYS A 111 15.54 5.09 20.02
CA LYS A 111 15.89 5.09 21.44
C LYS A 111 17.29 4.53 21.70
N GLU A 112 17.68 3.47 21.00
CA GLU A 112 19.03 2.89 21.06
C GLU A 112 20.09 3.90 20.57
N SER A 113 19.81 4.59 19.46
CA SER A 113 20.70 5.60 18.89
C SER A 113 20.82 6.85 19.76
N PHE A 114 19.71 7.23 20.42
CA PHE A 114 19.63 8.41 21.27
C PHE A 114 19.04 8.03 22.65
N PRO A 115 19.86 7.51 23.59
CA PRO A 115 19.35 6.98 24.86
C PRO A 115 18.55 7.99 25.71
N ARG A 116 18.85 9.29 25.57
CA ARG A 116 18.17 10.39 26.27
C ARG A 116 16.88 10.88 25.58
N LEU A 117 16.52 10.31 24.43
CA LEU A 117 15.29 10.65 23.72
C LEU A 117 14.08 10.36 24.62
N SER A 118 13.19 11.34 24.75
CA SER A 118 11.99 11.26 25.60
C SER A 118 10.70 11.66 24.86
N ARG A 119 10.82 12.16 23.62
CA ARG A 119 9.69 12.60 22.82
C ARG A 119 9.96 12.40 21.34
N VAL A 120 8.96 11.93 20.60
CA VAL A 120 9.03 11.78 19.15
C VAL A 120 7.79 12.44 18.53
N ALA A 121 8.00 13.41 17.65
CA ALA A 121 6.93 13.97 16.85
C ALA A 121 6.75 13.13 15.59
N VAL A 122 5.52 12.74 15.27
CA VAL A 122 5.18 12.00 14.06
C VAL A 122 4.25 12.86 13.21
N LEU A 123 4.72 13.23 12.01
CA LEU A 123 3.91 13.89 11.01
C LEU A 123 3.26 12.81 10.12
N TRP A 124 1.95 12.90 9.92
CA TRP A 124 1.18 11.87 9.24
C TRP A 124 -0.04 12.47 8.52
N ASN A 125 -0.60 11.72 7.57
CA ASN A 125 -1.78 12.17 6.81
C ASN A 125 -3.06 11.52 7.38
N PRO A 126 -3.98 12.29 7.98
CA PRO A 126 -5.22 11.74 8.53
C PRO A 126 -6.16 11.14 7.47
N ASP A 127 -6.04 11.58 6.22
CA ASP A 127 -6.90 11.12 5.13
C ASP A 127 -6.40 9.81 4.48
N ASP A 128 -5.19 9.35 4.82
CA ASP A 128 -4.67 8.06 4.38
C ASP A 128 -4.89 6.98 5.47
N PRO A 129 -5.77 5.99 5.25
CA PRO A 129 -6.03 4.93 6.23
C PRO A 129 -4.77 4.18 6.65
N GLY A 130 -3.81 4.00 5.73
CA GLY A 130 -2.52 3.37 6.02
C GLY A 130 -1.74 4.14 7.08
N SER A 131 -1.58 5.45 6.87
CA SER A 131 -0.97 6.39 7.82
C SER A 131 -1.61 6.34 9.21
N VAL A 132 -2.94 6.28 9.32
CA VAL A 132 -3.67 6.16 10.60
C VAL A 132 -3.23 4.92 11.36
N ILE A 133 -3.20 3.74 10.70
CA ILE A 133 -2.82 2.47 11.33
C ILE A 133 -1.37 2.51 11.79
N ASN A 134 -0.50 3.09 10.97
CA ASN A 134 0.93 3.16 11.26
C ASN A 134 1.21 3.98 12.52
N VAL A 135 0.57 5.14 12.67
CA VAL A 135 0.71 5.99 13.87
C VAL A 135 0.13 5.31 15.11
N ARG A 136 -1.05 4.70 15.00
CA ARG A 136 -1.63 3.94 16.12
C ARG A 136 -0.74 2.77 16.56
N GLY A 137 -0.11 2.09 15.59
CA GLY A 137 0.84 1.01 15.84
C GLY A 137 2.10 1.45 16.61
N MET A 138 2.42 2.73 16.62
CA MET A 138 3.55 3.29 17.38
C MET A 138 3.22 3.56 18.85
N GLU A 139 1.95 3.72 19.23
CA GLU A 139 1.59 4.20 20.57
C GLU A 139 2.00 3.23 21.69
N ALA A 140 1.71 1.94 21.54
CA ALA A 140 2.08 0.94 22.54
C ALA A 140 3.61 0.77 22.67
N PRO A 141 4.37 0.64 21.57
CA PRO A 141 5.84 0.65 21.62
C PRO A 141 6.44 1.96 22.18
N ALA A 142 5.85 3.12 21.88
CA ALA A 142 6.32 4.39 22.45
C ALA A 142 6.22 4.37 23.98
N ARG A 143 5.09 3.90 24.52
CA ARG A 143 4.88 3.76 25.96
C ARG A 143 5.88 2.80 26.60
N SER A 144 6.13 1.64 25.99
CA SER A 144 7.11 0.68 26.54
C SER A 144 8.55 1.21 26.54
N LEU A 145 8.87 2.13 25.62
CA LEU A 145 10.17 2.78 25.52
C LEU A 145 10.30 4.08 26.33
N SER A 146 9.27 4.43 27.12
CA SER A 146 9.20 5.71 27.84
C SER A 146 9.31 6.94 26.92
N LEU A 147 8.80 6.83 25.71
CA LEU A 147 8.69 7.92 24.73
C LEU A 147 7.29 8.54 24.82
N LYS A 148 7.24 9.86 24.65
CA LYS A 148 6.03 10.64 24.46
C LYS A 148 5.78 10.96 23.00
#